data_AF-A0A3C1RZR0-F1
#
_entry.id   AF-A0A3C1RZR0-F1
#
_cell.length_a   1.000
_cell.length_b   1.000
_cell.length_c   1.000
_cell.angle_alpha   90.00
_cell.angle_beta   90.00
_cell.angle_gamma   90.00
#
_symmetry.space_group_name_H-M   'P 1'
#
loop_
_entity.id
_entity.type
_entity.pdbx_description
1 polymer ?
#
loop_
_entity_poly.entity_id
_entity_poly.type
_entity_poly.pdbx_seq_one_letter_code
_entity_poly.pdbx_strand_id
1 'polypeptide(L)' 'MFSQSEENYIKTIFHLGGTSAKGISTNSIAKKLKTKASSVTDMVKKLSEKNVVIYKKYQGVSLTDLGKKTATNII' A
#
# COMPACT_ATOMS: atom_id res chain seq x y z
N MET A 1 11.16 1.53 -12.07
CA MET A 1 11.05 0.09 -11.75
C MET A 1 10.88 -0.05 -10.23
N PHE A 2 9.96 -0.90 -9.77
CA PHE A 2 9.74 -1.15 -8.34
C PHE A 2 10.62 -2.30 -7.86
N SER A 3 11.03 -2.29 -6.59
CA SER A 3 11.69 -3.47 -6.00
C SER A 3 10.66 -4.53 -5.63
N GLN A 4 11.10 -5.78 -5.44
CA GLN A 4 10.22 -6.88 -5.04
C GLN A 4 9.42 -6.55 -3.76
N SER A 5 10.07 -5.87 -2.81
CA SER A 5 9.42 -5.42 -1.58
C SER A 5 8.35 -4.38 -1.87
N GLU A 6 8.63 -3.38 -2.71
CA GLU A 6 7.65 -2.35 -3.08
C GLU A 6 6.43 -2.97 -3.79
N GLU A 7 6.65 -3.91 -4.69
CA GLU A 7 5.60 -4.67 -5.37
C GLU A 7 4.72 -5.45 -4.39
N ASN A 8 5.33 -6.14 -3.42
CA ASN A 8 4.59 -6.90 -2.40
C ASN A 8 3.67 -5.98 -1.57
N TYR A 9 4.13 -4.76 -1.26
CA TYR A 9 3.32 -3.77 -0.59
C TYR A 9 2.17 -3.26 -1.47
N ILE A 10 2.46 -2.90 -2.72
CA ILE A 10 1.43 -2.44 -3.69
C ILE A 10 0.36 -3.51 -3.87
N LYS A 11 0.74 -4.78 -4.09
CA LYS A 11 -0.18 -5.92 -4.19
C LYS A 11 -1.02 -6.11 -2.92
N THR A 12 -0.38 -6.00 -1.76
CA THR A 12 -1.08 -6.16 -0.48
C THR A 12 -2.11 -5.07 -0.27
N ILE A 13 -1.76 -3.81 -0.57
CA ILE A 13 -2.68 -2.67 -0.47
C ILE A 13 -3.83 -2.86 -1.48
N PHE A 14 -3.55 -3.30 -2.70
CA PHE A 14 -4.58 -3.61 -3.69
C PHE A 14 -5.57 -4.67 -3.18
N HIS A 15 -5.05 -5.79 -2.66
CA HIS A 15 -5.86 -6.90 -2.18
C HIS A 15 -6.68 -6.54 -0.92
N LEU A 16 -6.11 -5.74 -0.01
CA LEU A 16 -6.80 -5.28 1.20
C LEU A 16 -7.78 -4.13 0.93
N GLY A 17 -7.60 -3.38 -0.16
CA GLY A 17 -8.38 -2.18 -0.48
C GLY A 17 -9.86 -2.45 -0.72
N GLY A 18 -10.21 -3.59 -1.33
CA GLY A 18 -11.59 -4.05 -1.50
C GLY A 18 -12.61 -2.99 -1.93
N THR A 19 -13.88 -3.21 -1.60
CA THR A 19 -15.02 -2.30 -1.86
C THR A 19 -15.21 -1.23 -0.77
N SER A 20 -14.34 -1.17 0.24
CA SER A 20 -14.49 -0.22 1.34
C SER A 20 -13.97 1.16 0.94
N ALA A 21 -14.82 2.18 1.12
CA ALA A 21 -14.44 3.58 0.92
C ALA A 21 -13.40 4.09 1.95
N LYS A 22 -13.14 3.31 3.00
CA LYS A 22 -12.20 3.65 4.08
C LYS A 22 -10.82 3.09 3.75
N GLY A 23 -9.78 3.93 3.85
CA GLY A 23 -8.41 3.50 3.58
C GLY A 23 -7.92 2.42 4.54
N ILE A 24 -6.89 1.69 4.12
CA ILE A 24 -6.37 0.50 4.80
C ILE A 24 -5.44 0.94 5.92
N SER A 25 -5.62 0.38 7.12
CA SER A 25 -4.71 0.69 8.23
C SER A 25 -3.32 0.11 7.99
N THR A 26 -2.28 0.80 8.47
CA THR A 26 -0.89 0.29 8.42
C THR A 26 -0.75 -1.01 9.21
N ASN A 27 -1.54 -1.21 10.28
CA ASN A 27 -1.59 -2.46 11.03
C ASN A 27 -2.13 -3.63 10.20
N SER A 28 -3.14 -3.40 9.36
CA SER A 28 -3.69 -4.44 8.47
C SER A 28 -2.65 -4.90 7.45
N ILE A 29 -1.91 -3.95 6.85
CA ILE A 29 -0.82 -4.24 5.91
C ILE A 29 0.31 -5.00 6.64
N ALA A 30 0.69 -4.55 7.83
CA ALA A 30 1.74 -5.16 8.65
C ALA A 30 1.41 -6.63 8.97
N LYS A 31 0.17 -6.90 9.35
CA LYS A 31 -0.33 -8.26 9.63
C LYS A 31 -0.24 -9.16 8.38
N LYS A 32 -0.68 -8.66 7.21
CA LYS A 32 -0.66 -9.46 5.96
C LYS A 32 0.77 -9.76 5.51
N LEU A 33 1.67 -8.78 5.63
CA LEU A 33 3.08 -8.92 5.25
C LEU A 33 3.98 -9.50 6.35
N LYS A 34 3.42 -9.88 7.51
CA LYS A 34 4.16 -10.38 8.68
C LYS A 34 5.36 -9.48 9.04
N THR A 35 5.14 -8.17 9.07
CA THR A 35 6.16 -7.16 9.32
C THR A 35 5.72 -6.17 10.41
N LYS A 36 6.59 -5.24 10.80
CA LYS A 36 6.30 -4.22 11.81
C LYS A 36 5.50 -3.06 11.20
N ALA A 37 4.56 -2.50 11.97
CA ALA A 37 3.78 -1.33 11.53
C ALA A 37 4.65 -0.09 11.24
N SER A 38 5.78 0.05 11.93
CA SER A 38 6.78 1.09 11.64
C SER A 38 7.38 0.92 10.24
N SER A 39 7.82 -0.30 9.89
CA SER A 39 8.32 -0.63 8.55
C SER A 39 7.29 -0.38 7.45
N VAL A 40 6.01 -0.66 7.74
CA VAL A 40 4.92 -0.31 6.81
C VAL A 40 4.81 1.18 6.61
N THR A 41 4.87 1.96 7.69
CA THR A 41 4.76 3.41 7.62
C THR A 41 5.87 4.02 6.76
N ASP A 42 7.11 3.55 6.93
CA ASP A 42 8.25 4.01 6.12
C ASP A 42 8.09 3.63 4.65
N MET A 43 7.67 2.39 4.37
CA MET A 43 7.43 1.95 3.00
C MET A 43 6.27 2.71 2.33
N VAL A 44 5.20 2.99 3.07
CA VAL A 44 4.05 3.76 2.58
C VAL A 44 4.46 5.20 2.25
N LYS A 45 5.30 5.84 3.07
CA LYS A 45 5.86 7.16 2.75
C LYS A 45 6.66 7.11 1.44
N LYS A 46 7.57 6.14 1.31
CA LYS A 46 8.37 5.94 0.10
C LYS A 46 7.51 5.70 -1.15
N LEU A 47 6.47 4.88 -1.04
CA LEU A 47 5.53 4.63 -2.13
C LEU A 47 4.67 5.86 -2.45
N SER A 48 4.40 6.71 -1.46
CA SER A 48 3.68 7.98 -1.64
C SER A 48 4.52 8.96 -2.46
N GLU A 49 5.82 9.04 -2.20
CA GLU A 49 6.77 9.84 -3.00
C GLU A 49 6.81 9.37 -4.47
N LYS A 50 6.56 8.07 -4.70
CA LYS A 50 6.42 7.49 -6.04
C LYS A 50 5.02 7.62 -6.65
N ASN A 51 4.11 8.36 -6.01
CA ASN A 51 2.75 8.62 -6.48
C ASN A 51 1.87 7.36 -6.71
N VAL A 52 2.19 6.23 -6.07
CA VAL A 52 1.39 4.99 -6.20
C VAL A 52 0.44 4.77 -5.03
N VAL A 53 0.65 5.43 -3.90
CA VAL A 53 -0.26 5.37 -2.74
C VAL A 53 -0.58 6.76 -2.24
N ILE A 54 -1.73 6.89 -1.59
CA ILE A 54 -2.13 8.05 -0.80
C ILE A 54 -2.19 7.60 0.65
N TYR A 55 -1.37 8.22 1.49
CA TYR A 55 -1.42 8.04 2.94
C TYR A 55 -2.03 9.28 3.58
N LYS A 56 -3.10 9.09 4.35
CA LYS A 56 -3.73 10.14 5.14
C LYS A 56 -3.80 9.69 6.59
N LYS A 57 -3.29 10.53 7.50
CA LYS A 57 -3.38 10.29 8.94
C LYS A 57 -4.84 10.03 9.31
N TYR A 58 -5.09 9.01 10.12
CA TYR A 58 -6.42 8.53 10.54
C TYR A 58 -7.32 7.93 9.46
N GLN A 59 -7.05 8.17 8.17
CA GLN A 59 -7.83 7.60 7.06
C GLN A 59 -7.16 6.37 6.44
N GLY A 60 -5.89 6.12 6.74
CA GLY A 60 -5.15 4.94 6.27
C GLY A 60 -4.48 5.16 4.92
N VAL A 61 -4.27 4.06 4.20
CA VAL A 61 -3.53 3.98 2.94
C VAL A 61 -4.48 3.52 1.84
N SER A 62 -4.41 4.15 0.66
CA SER A 62 -5.14 3.74 -0.53
C SER A 62 -4.23 3.82 -1.75
N LEU A 63 -4.54 3.08 -2.82
CA LEU A 63 -3.81 3.21 -4.08
C LEU A 63 -4.34 4.41 -4.88
N THR A 64 -3.42 5.13 -5.52
CA THR A 64 -3.76 6.03 -6.62
C THR A 64 -4.17 5.21 -7.84
N ASP A 65 -4.67 5.85 -8.90
CA ASP A 65 -4.95 5.15 -10.15
C ASP A 65 -3.67 4.58 -10.78
N LEU A 66 -2.53 5.27 -10.63
CA LEU A 66 -1.22 4.74 -11.01
C LEU A 66 -0.88 3.48 -10.20
N GLY A 67 -1.11 3.52 -8.88
CA GLY A 67 -0.90 2.38 -7.99
C GLY A 67 -1.77 1.17 -8.32
N LYS A 68 -3.04 1.38 -8.69
CA LYS A 68 -3.95 0.31 -9.13
C LYS A 68 -3.46 -0.33 -10.43
N LYS A 69 -3.13 0.48 -11.45
CA LYS A 69 -2.55 -0.02 -12.72
C LYS A 69 -1.25 -0.80 -12.46
N THR A 70 -0.40 -0.26 -11.59
CA THR A 70 0.84 -0.92 -11.18
C THR A 70 0.54 -2.27 -10.53
N ALA A 71 -0.39 -2.33 -9.58
CA ALA A 71 -0.78 -3.57 -8.93
C ALA A 71 -1.28 -4.63 -9.92
N THR A 72 -2.14 -4.25 -10.87
CA THR A 72 -2.69 -5.15 -11.89
C THR A 72 -1.60 -5.70 -12.82
N ASN A 73 -0.57 -4.92 -13.14
CA ASN A 73 0.54 -5.38 -13.99
C ASN A 73 1.50 -6.34 -13.30
N ILE A 74 1.46 -6.45 -11.97
CA ILE A 74 2.34 -7.38 -11.23
C ILE A 74 1.60 -8.69 -10.86
N ILE A 75 0.26 -8.74 -10.99
CA ILE A 75 -0.56 -9.94 -10.67
C ILE A 75 -0.62 -10.88 -11.87
#